data_AF-A0A327HJI1-F1
#
_entry.id   AF-A0A327HJI1-F1
#
_cell.length_a   1.000
_cell.length_b   1.000
_cell.length_c   1.000
_cell.angle_alpha   90.00
_cell.angle_beta   90.00
_cell.angle_gamma   90.00
#
_symmetry.space_group_name_H-M   'P 1'
#
loop_
_entity.id
_entity.type
_entity.pdbx_description
1 polymer ?
#
loop_
_entity_poly.entity_id
_entity_poly.type
_entity_poly.pdbx_seq_one_letter_code
_entity_poly.pdbx_strand_id
1 'polypeptide(L)'
;MAMDINSINKHSPWWARCFAIFLGFVVLGSVVNLFYLEIFGINGINHYSFGNEPTDPGSFPENGTDDEQRKYNNSLREWNEYQNYVEMMDELEESNVTELSQIFAFLTVIIGVPAIMMFWTQHEKMMQIGIAFGATKILGDVWVSYISSGIVETYMESMPGGADYSWVARIGIFTSPMCGIFFIALAIVLHNMYHSLNNLPESAFHLKVHTPSNETSTHGDNDVQH
;
A
#
# COMPACT_ATOMS: atom_id res chain seq x y z
N MET A 1 -27.15 22.88 34.40
CA MET A 1 -25.77 22.38 34.21
C MET A 1 -25.70 21.85 32.79
N ALA A 2 -25.39 22.73 31.84
CA ALA A 2 -25.34 22.37 30.43
C ALA A 2 -24.12 21.47 30.21
N MET A 3 -24.34 20.23 29.78
CA MET A 3 -23.27 19.39 29.27
C MET A 3 -22.70 20.11 28.05
N ASP A 4 -21.44 20.56 28.17
CA ASP A 4 -20.74 21.26 27.10
C ASP A 4 -20.64 20.30 25.91
N ILE A 5 -21.42 20.54 24.86
CA ILE A 5 -21.42 19.77 23.61
C ILE A 5 -20.00 19.71 23.02
N ASN A 6 -19.12 20.68 23.32
CA ASN A 6 -17.72 20.66 22.91
C ASN A 6 -16.88 19.60 23.64
N SER A 7 -17.31 19.11 24.81
CA SER A 7 -16.62 18.05 25.55
C SER A 7 -16.86 16.66 24.96
N ILE A 8 -17.98 16.45 24.26
CA ILE A 8 -18.31 15.17 23.59
C ILE A 8 -17.44 14.96 22.34
N ASN A 9 -16.97 16.04 21.72
CA ASN A 9 -16.11 16.01 20.53
C ASN A 9 -14.61 16.30 20.82
N LYS A 10 -14.17 16.24 22.08
CA LYS A 10 -12.73 16.21 22.38
C LYS A 10 -12.17 14.83 22.01
N HIS A 11 -11.96 14.62 20.73
CA HIS A 11 -11.35 13.40 20.23
C HIS A 11 -9.90 13.32 20.73
N SER A 12 -9.56 12.17 21.30
CA SER A 12 -8.21 11.91 21.80
C SER A 12 -7.21 12.01 20.64
N PRO A 13 -6.15 12.85 20.74
CA PRO A 13 -5.18 13.04 19.66
C PRO A 13 -4.35 11.79 19.36
N TRP A 14 -4.45 10.78 20.23
CA TRP A 14 -3.72 9.53 20.10
C TRP A 14 -4.00 8.79 18.80
N TRP A 15 -5.19 8.88 18.21
CA TRP A 15 -5.47 8.21 16.93
C TRP A 15 -4.62 8.79 15.79
N ALA A 16 -4.48 10.11 15.72
CA ALA A 16 -3.65 10.77 14.72
C ALA A 16 -2.15 10.48 14.94
N ARG A 17 -1.72 10.42 16.22
CA ARG A 17 -0.34 10.09 16.57
C ARG A 17 0.01 8.63 16.28
N CYS A 18 -0.86 7.68 16.59
CA CYS A 18 -0.69 6.27 16.24
C CYS A 18 -0.59 6.10 14.73
N PHE A 19 -1.43 6.79 13.96
CA PHE A 19 -1.35 6.79 12.50
C PHE A 19 -0.04 7.40 11.99
N ALA A 20 0.44 8.50 12.58
CA ALA A 20 1.72 9.11 12.25
C ALA A 20 2.91 8.16 12.56
N ILE A 21 2.87 7.41 13.66
CA ILE A 21 3.89 6.38 13.98
C ILE A 21 3.88 5.28 12.92
N PHE A 22 2.69 4.81 12.53
CA PHE A 22 2.53 3.81 11.47
C PHE A 22 3.10 4.31 10.13
N LEU A 23 2.78 5.55 9.74
CA LEU A 23 3.40 6.20 8.57
C LEU A 23 4.93 6.29 8.71
N GLY A 24 5.44 6.52 9.92
CA GLY A 24 6.87 6.49 10.22
C GLY A 24 7.52 5.16 9.85
N PHE A 25 6.90 4.02 10.21
CA PHE A 25 7.41 2.71 9.83
C PHE A 25 7.38 2.48 8.31
N VAL A 26 6.34 2.95 7.62
CA VAL A 26 6.21 2.83 6.16
C VAL A 26 7.32 3.63 5.47
N VAL A 27 7.53 4.88 5.87
CA VAL A 27 8.59 5.74 5.32
C VAL A 27 9.97 5.16 5.61
N LEU A 28 10.19 4.65 6.83
CA LEU A 28 11.45 3.97 7.17
C LEU A 28 11.67 2.72 6.30
N GLY A 29 10.63 1.93 6.05
CA GLY A 29 10.66 0.83 5.11
C GLY A 29 11.06 1.27 3.70
N SER A 30 10.54 2.41 3.22
CA SER A 30 10.96 2.98 1.92
C SER A 30 12.42 3.41 1.90
N VAL A 31 12.95 3.96 2.99
CA VAL A 31 14.39 4.27 3.12
C VAL A 31 15.23 2.99 3.07
N VAL A 32 14.84 1.96 3.82
CA VAL A 32 15.52 0.66 3.80
C VAL A 32 15.48 0.06 2.39
N ASN A 33 14.34 0.14 1.70
CA ASN A 33 14.19 -0.36 0.33
C ASN A 33 15.12 0.36 -0.66
N LEU A 34 15.29 1.68 -0.53
CA LEU A 34 16.25 2.45 -1.35
C LEU A 34 17.67 1.90 -1.21
N PHE A 35 18.15 1.74 0.04
CA PHE A 35 19.48 1.22 0.28
C PHE A 35 19.62 -0.26 -0.12
N TYR A 36 18.57 -1.06 0.07
CA TYR A 36 18.58 -2.46 -0.33
C TYR A 36 18.76 -2.60 -1.84
N LEU A 37 17.94 -1.90 -2.63
CA LEU A 37 18.04 -1.94 -4.10
C LEU A 37 19.36 -1.36 -4.60
N GLU A 38 19.90 -0.33 -3.94
CA GLU A 38 21.19 0.25 -4.33
C GLU A 38 22.38 -0.69 -4.06
N ILE A 39 22.37 -1.39 -2.91
CA ILE A 39 23.49 -2.26 -2.50
C ILE A 39 23.42 -3.63 -3.17
N PHE A 40 22.21 -4.18 -3.30
CA PHE A 40 21.99 -5.57 -3.71
C PHE A 40 21.31 -5.72 -5.07
N GLY A 41 20.78 -4.63 -5.64
CA GLY A 41 19.98 -4.70 -6.87
C GLY A 41 18.69 -5.48 -6.69
N ILE A 42 17.99 -5.71 -7.81
CA ILE A 42 16.86 -6.68 -7.87
C ILE A 42 17.35 -8.12 -7.61
N ASN A 43 18.64 -8.39 -7.85
CA ASN A 43 19.27 -9.71 -7.77
C ASN A 43 19.78 -10.14 -6.39
N GLY A 44 19.52 -9.36 -5.33
CA GLY A 44 20.13 -9.50 -4.00
C GLY A 44 20.20 -10.90 -3.37
N ILE A 45 19.41 -11.15 -2.31
CA ILE A 45 19.40 -12.46 -1.63
C ILE A 45 18.42 -13.37 -2.37
N ASN A 46 18.94 -14.26 -3.23
CA ASN A 46 18.14 -15.07 -4.14
C ASN A 46 18.30 -16.58 -3.95
N HIS A 47 17.36 -17.35 -4.52
CA HIS A 47 17.26 -18.81 -4.37
C HIS A 47 18.54 -19.55 -4.78
N TYR A 48 19.23 -19.04 -5.81
CA TYR A 48 20.49 -19.59 -6.33
C TYR A 48 21.75 -18.80 -5.90
N SER A 49 21.60 -17.82 -5.01
CA SER A 49 22.76 -17.05 -4.52
C SER A 49 23.72 -17.93 -3.68
N PHE A 50 25.00 -17.55 -3.65
CA PHE A 50 26.07 -18.20 -2.87
C PHE A 50 26.53 -19.59 -3.36
N GLY A 51 26.67 -19.76 -4.68
CA GLY A 51 27.36 -20.93 -5.26
C GLY A 51 26.54 -22.22 -5.28
N ASN A 52 25.22 -22.11 -5.14
CA ASN A 52 24.26 -23.21 -5.29
C ASN A 52 23.65 -23.27 -6.71
N GLU A 53 24.27 -22.60 -7.67
CA GLU A 53 23.82 -22.58 -9.07
C GLU A 53 24.00 -23.97 -9.70
N PRO A 54 22.96 -24.53 -10.35
CA PRO A 54 23.10 -25.76 -11.12
C PRO A 54 24.16 -25.60 -12.21
N THR A 55 24.91 -26.68 -12.50
CA THR A 55 25.91 -26.68 -13.59
C THR A 55 25.28 -27.20 -14.88
N ASP A 56 25.66 -26.62 -16.02
CA ASP A 56 25.29 -27.13 -17.35
C ASP A 56 25.67 -28.61 -17.48
N PRO A 57 24.69 -29.52 -17.66
CA PRO A 57 24.96 -30.96 -17.79
C PRO A 57 25.59 -31.34 -19.14
N GLY A 58 25.69 -30.42 -20.10
CA GLY A 58 26.26 -30.66 -21.42
C GLY A 58 25.43 -31.61 -22.30
N SER A 59 26.07 -32.23 -23.28
CA SER A 59 25.41 -33.22 -24.14
C SER A 59 25.36 -34.60 -23.48
N PHE A 60 24.23 -35.30 -23.67
CA PHE A 60 24.12 -36.69 -23.21
C PHE A 60 25.13 -37.59 -23.96
N PRO A 61 25.87 -38.47 -23.27
CA PRO A 61 26.82 -39.38 -23.91
C PRO A 61 26.12 -40.40 -24.81
N GLU A 62 26.68 -40.65 -26.00
CA GLU A 62 26.11 -41.56 -27.02
C GLU A 62 25.92 -43.01 -26.53
N ASN A 63 26.64 -43.44 -25.49
CA ASN A 63 26.59 -44.80 -24.92
C ASN A 63 26.14 -44.81 -23.45
N GLY A 64 25.32 -43.84 -23.03
CA GLY A 64 24.83 -43.76 -21.65
C GLY A 64 23.87 -44.89 -21.28
N THR A 65 23.93 -45.32 -20.02
CA THR A 65 22.98 -46.27 -19.41
C THR A 65 21.65 -45.60 -19.06
N ASP A 66 20.58 -46.39 -18.87
CA ASP A 66 19.26 -45.88 -18.47
C ASP A 66 19.31 -45.05 -17.16
N ASP A 67 20.17 -45.45 -16.22
CA ASP A 67 20.38 -44.71 -14.96
C ASP A 67 21.10 -43.38 -15.16
N GLU A 68 22.04 -43.31 -16.11
CA GLU A 68 22.70 -42.06 -16.51
C GLU A 68 21.75 -41.14 -17.26
N GLN A 69 20.84 -41.68 -18.08
CA GLN A 69 19.79 -40.91 -18.74
C GLN A 69 18.84 -40.26 -17.75
N ARG A 70 18.43 -40.98 -16.70
CA ARG A 70 17.59 -40.42 -15.63
C ARG A 70 18.29 -39.28 -14.88
N LYS A 71 19.58 -39.44 -14.57
CA LYS A 71 20.37 -38.39 -13.92
C LYS A 71 20.53 -37.16 -14.82
N TYR A 72 20.86 -37.38 -16.09
CA TYR A 72 20.97 -36.33 -17.09
C TYR A 72 19.68 -35.53 -17.22
N ASN A 73 18.54 -36.20 -17.34
CA ASN A 73 17.24 -35.53 -17.45
C ASN A 73 16.91 -34.69 -16.20
N ASN A 74 17.31 -35.14 -15.00
CA ASN A 74 17.11 -34.34 -13.78
C ASN A 74 18.02 -33.10 -13.76
N SER A 75 19.31 -33.26 -14.09
CA SER A 75 20.24 -32.13 -14.15
C SER A 75 19.89 -31.13 -15.26
N LEU A 76 19.40 -31.62 -16.42
CA LEU A 76 18.91 -30.76 -17.51
C LEU A 76 17.67 -29.98 -17.10
N ARG A 77 16.76 -30.60 -16.34
CA ARG A 77 15.61 -29.89 -15.79
C ARG A 77 16.05 -28.80 -14.82
N GLU A 78 16.90 -29.10 -13.85
CA GLU A 78 17.42 -28.12 -12.88
C GLU A 78 18.15 -26.96 -13.59
N TRP A 79 18.93 -27.25 -14.63
CA TRP A 79 19.59 -26.24 -15.44
C TRP A 79 18.61 -25.35 -16.21
N ASN A 80 17.58 -25.93 -16.84
CA ASN A 80 16.56 -25.15 -17.56
C ASN A 80 15.74 -24.27 -16.60
N GLU A 81 15.38 -24.78 -15.43
CA GLU A 81 14.70 -23.99 -14.39
C GLU A 81 15.58 -22.81 -13.91
N TYR A 82 16.88 -23.03 -13.80
CA TYR A 82 17.85 -21.97 -13.49
C TYR A 82 17.96 -20.93 -14.62
N GLN A 83 18.06 -21.35 -15.89
CA GLN A 83 18.14 -20.42 -17.02
C GLN A 83 16.88 -19.57 -17.16
N ASN A 84 15.69 -20.17 -17.07
CA ASN A 84 14.42 -19.44 -17.10
C ASN A 84 14.33 -18.42 -15.95
N TYR A 85 14.87 -18.76 -14.79
CA TYR A 85 14.93 -17.85 -13.64
C TYR A 85 15.89 -16.69 -13.89
N VAL A 86 17.10 -16.95 -14.39
CA VAL A 86 18.08 -15.90 -14.74
C VAL A 86 17.49 -14.95 -15.79
N GLU A 87 16.82 -15.50 -16.82
CA GLU A 87 16.13 -14.71 -17.84
C GLU A 87 15.06 -13.79 -17.23
N MET A 88 14.22 -14.30 -16.32
CA MET A 88 13.24 -13.48 -15.59
C MET A 88 13.91 -12.34 -14.80
N MET A 89 15.04 -12.64 -14.13
CA MET A 89 15.76 -11.64 -13.34
C MET A 89 16.39 -10.57 -14.23
N ASP A 90 16.97 -10.96 -15.36
CA ASP A 90 17.50 -10.03 -16.37
C ASP A 90 16.40 -9.14 -16.95
N GLU A 91 15.23 -9.71 -17.26
CA GLU A 91 14.05 -8.95 -17.70
C GLU A 91 13.57 -7.95 -16.65
N LEU A 92 13.60 -8.31 -15.35
CA LEU A 92 13.26 -7.39 -14.25
C LEU A 92 14.27 -6.25 -14.12
N GLU A 93 15.55 -6.52 -14.35
CA GLU A 93 16.61 -5.50 -14.34
C GLU A 93 16.48 -4.56 -15.54
N GLU A 94 16.19 -5.08 -16.74
CA GLU A 94 16.02 -4.28 -17.96
C GLU A 94 14.72 -3.48 -17.98
N SER A 95 13.66 -3.97 -17.32
CA SER A 95 12.31 -3.35 -17.34
C SER A 95 12.15 -2.10 -16.46
N ASN A 96 13.26 -1.50 -16.02
CA ASN A 96 13.31 -0.30 -15.15
C ASN A 96 12.56 -0.45 -13.81
N VAL A 97 12.23 -1.68 -13.39
CA VAL A 97 11.49 -1.93 -12.14
C VAL A 97 12.28 -1.39 -10.94
N THR A 98 13.61 -1.53 -10.96
CA THR A 98 14.52 -0.97 -9.94
C THR A 98 14.41 0.55 -9.88
N GLU A 99 14.62 1.22 -11.01
CA GLU A 99 14.61 2.68 -11.10
C GLU A 99 13.25 3.25 -10.67
N LEU A 100 12.17 2.65 -11.16
CA LEU A 100 10.82 3.08 -10.83
C LEU A 100 10.52 2.90 -9.33
N SER A 101 10.92 1.75 -8.76
CA SER A 101 10.79 1.50 -7.31
C SER A 101 11.58 2.51 -6.48
N GLN A 102 12.79 2.88 -6.92
CA GLN A 102 13.61 3.89 -6.25
C GLN A 102 13.00 5.29 -6.35
N ILE A 103 12.49 5.70 -7.52
CA ILE A 103 11.82 6.99 -7.70
C ILE A 103 10.61 7.11 -6.77
N PHE A 104 9.75 6.09 -6.73
CA PHE A 104 8.58 6.10 -5.87
C PHE A 104 8.92 5.99 -4.38
N ALA A 105 9.99 5.27 -4.01
CA ALA A 105 10.49 5.25 -2.64
C ALA A 105 11.00 6.64 -2.22
N PHE A 106 11.73 7.34 -3.09
CA PHE A 106 12.18 8.71 -2.84
C PHE A 106 11.02 9.70 -2.69
N LEU A 107 10.03 9.64 -3.59
CA LEU A 107 8.80 10.44 -3.48
C LEU A 107 8.03 10.14 -2.19
N THR A 108 7.95 8.87 -1.80
CA THR A 108 7.30 8.44 -0.54
C THR A 108 7.99 9.06 0.67
N VAL A 109 9.33 9.19 0.67
CA VAL A 109 10.07 9.85 1.75
C VAL A 109 9.80 11.36 1.76
N ILE A 110 9.87 12.02 0.60
CA ILE A 110 9.64 13.48 0.48
C ILE A 110 8.26 13.88 0.95
N ILE A 111 7.22 13.12 0.58
CA ILE A 111 5.83 13.42 0.93
C ILE A 111 5.50 12.87 2.33
N GLY A 112 6.06 11.72 2.68
CA GLY A 112 5.79 11.00 3.93
C GLY A 112 6.29 11.73 5.17
N VAL A 113 7.48 12.34 5.14
CA VAL A 113 8.02 13.09 6.29
C VAL A 113 7.12 14.27 6.68
N PRO A 114 6.71 15.16 5.75
CA PRO A 114 5.69 16.18 6.01
C PRO A 114 4.36 15.59 6.45
N ALA A 115 3.89 14.49 5.83
CA ALA A 115 2.64 13.85 6.23
C ALA A 115 2.66 13.43 7.71
N ILE A 116 3.73 12.78 8.17
CA ILE A 116 3.92 12.39 9.57
C ILE A 116 3.81 13.61 10.49
N MET A 117 4.51 14.70 10.17
CA MET A 117 4.47 15.94 10.96
C MET A 117 3.07 16.55 11.01
N MET A 118 2.35 16.56 9.88
CA MET A 118 1.01 17.11 9.77
C MET A 118 -0.03 16.28 10.54
N PHE A 119 0.07 14.95 10.52
CA PHE A 119 -0.77 14.07 11.34
C PHE A 119 -0.42 14.15 12.83
N TRP A 120 0.86 14.29 13.19
CA TRP A 120 1.29 14.42 14.57
C TRP A 120 0.78 15.71 15.24
N THR A 121 0.82 16.81 14.49
CA THR A 121 0.36 18.14 14.90
C THR A 121 -1.12 18.39 14.64
N GLN A 122 -1.80 17.47 13.94
CA GLN A 122 -3.22 17.57 13.54
C GLN A 122 -3.52 18.82 12.70
N HIS A 123 -2.55 19.24 11.89
CA HIS A 123 -2.62 20.45 11.07
C HIS A 123 -3.78 20.40 10.06
N GLU A 124 -4.33 21.56 9.71
CA GLU A 124 -5.48 21.69 8.77
C GLU A 124 -5.23 21.03 7.41
N LYS A 125 -3.96 20.96 6.97
CA LYS A 125 -3.55 20.37 5.69
C LYS A 125 -3.30 18.86 5.74
N MET A 126 -3.51 18.18 6.87
CA MET A 126 -3.19 16.76 7.02
C MET A 126 -3.95 15.86 6.03
N MET A 127 -5.18 16.23 5.64
CA MET A 127 -5.94 15.50 4.62
C MET A 127 -5.28 15.60 3.24
N GLN A 128 -4.90 16.80 2.83
CA GLN A 128 -4.33 17.03 1.50
C GLN A 128 -3.01 16.27 1.33
N ILE A 129 -2.12 16.35 2.33
CA ILE A 129 -0.85 15.64 2.30
C ILE A 129 -1.04 14.12 2.47
N GLY A 130 -2.03 13.68 3.26
CA GLY A 130 -2.37 12.26 3.41
C GLY A 130 -2.91 11.64 2.12
N ILE A 131 -3.77 12.37 1.38
CA ILE A 131 -4.24 11.97 0.06
C ILE A 131 -3.07 11.94 -0.94
N ALA A 132 -2.20 12.96 -0.93
CA ALA A 132 -1.01 12.98 -1.79
C ALA A 132 -0.11 11.76 -1.53
N PHE A 133 0.16 11.45 -0.26
CA PHE A 133 0.93 10.27 0.13
C PHE A 133 0.28 8.96 -0.37
N GLY A 134 -1.01 8.79 -0.10
CA GLY A 134 -1.75 7.60 -0.54
C GLY A 134 -1.80 7.46 -2.05
N ALA A 135 -1.99 8.55 -2.79
CA ALA A 135 -2.01 8.55 -4.25
C ALA A 135 -0.64 8.20 -4.85
N THR A 136 0.45 8.78 -4.32
CA THR A 136 1.82 8.43 -4.72
C THR A 136 2.09 6.94 -4.49
N LYS A 137 1.64 6.39 -3.35
CA LYS A 137 1.76 4.97 -3.06
C LYS A 137 1.00 4.08 -4.04
N ILE A 138 -0.28 4.39 -4.29
CA ILE A 138 -1.10 3.64 -5.27
C ILE A 138 -0.42 3.62 -6.64
N LEU A 139 0.01 4.79 -7.13
CA LEU A 139 0.62 4.89 -8.46
C LEU A 139 1.92 4.08 -8.54
N GLY A 140 2.78 4.18 -7.52
CA GLY A 140 4.03 3.42 -7.50
C GLY A 140 3.80 1.91 -7.43
N ASP A 141 2.99 1.46 -6.47
CA ASP A 141 2.76 0.04 -6.23
C ASP A 141 2.06 -0.62 -7.44
N VAL A 142 1.07 0.05 -8.05
CA VAL A 142 0.39 -0.45 -9.26
C VAL A 142 1.32 -0.49 -10.46
N TRP A 143 2.16 0.52 -10.65
CA TRP A 143 3.05 0.58 -11.81
C TRP A 143 4.16 -0.46 -11.73
N VAL A 144 4.79 -0.61 -10.56
CA VAL A 144 5.77 -1.68 -10.31
C VAL A 144 5.12 -3.04 -10.53
N SER A 145 3.94 -3.26 -9.94
CA SER A 145 3.22 -4.54 -10.07
C SER A 145 2.80 -4.82 -11.51
N TYR A 146 2.40 -3.81 -12.28
CA TYR A 146 2.00 -3.99 -13.68
C TYR A 146 3.15 -4.54 -14.53
N ILE A 147 4.37 -4.04 -14.32
CA ILE A 147 5.56 -4.50 -15.05
C ILE A 147 6.01 -5.86 -14.52
N SER A 148 6.20 -5.99 -13.20
CA SER A 148 6.75 -7.20 -12.59
C SER A 148 5.81 -8.40 -12.71
N SER A 149 4.49 -8.21 -12.60
CA SER A 149 3.52 -9.28 -12.78
C SER A 149 3.55 -9.89 -14.17
N GLY A 150 3.85 -9.10 -15.23
CA GLY A 150 3.96 -9.62 -16.59
C GLY A 150 5.17 -10.54 -16.76
N ILE A 151 6.33 -10.10 -16.26
CA ILE A 151 7.58 -10.87 -16.31
C ILE A 151 7.48 -12.15 -15.48
N VAL A 152 6.94 -12.05 -14.27
CA VAL A 152 6.73 -13.22 -13.40
C VAL A 152 5.72 -14.18 -14.00
N GLU A 153 4.69 -13.70 -14.71
CA GLU A 153 3.74 -14.57 -15.41
C GLU A 153 4.44 -15.41 -16.48
N THR A 154 5.26 -14.80 -17.34
CA THR A 154 6.01 -15.49 -18.39
C THR A 154 6.96 -16.54 -17.80
N TYR A 155 7.62 -16.22 -16.68
CA TYR A 155 8.41 -17.19 -15.93
C TYR A 155 7.56 -18.34 -15.38
N MET A 156 6.40 -18.07 -14.79
CA MET A 156 5.52 -19.12 -14.27
C MET A 156 5.00 -20.03 -15.38
N GLU A 157 4.73 -19.50 -16.57
CA GLU A 157 4.31 -20.29 -17.73
C GLU A 157 5.41 -21.18 -18.29
N SER A 158 6.68 -20.78 -18.18
CA SER A 158 7.83 -21.58 -18.64
C SER A 158 8.20 -22.74 -17.70
N MET A 159 7.70 -22.72 -16.46
CA MET A 159 7.95 -23.74 -15.45
C MET A 159 6.96 -24.91 -15.52
N PRO A 160 7.40 -26.17 -15.31
CA PRO A 160 6.52 -27.34 -15.36
C PRO A 160 5.44 -27.26 -14.28
N GLY A 161 4.17 -27.15 -14.70
CA GLY A 161 3.01 -27.00 -13.80
C GLY A 161 2.78 -25.57 -13.27
N GLY A 162 3.60 -24.59 -13.67
CA GLY A 162 3.46 -23.20 -13.24
C GLY A 162 2.37 -22.42 -13.99
N ALA A 163 2.02 -22.84 -15.21
CA ALA A 163 0.95 -22.24 -16.02
C ALA A 163 -0.42 -22.27 -15.32
N ASP A 164 -0.70 -23.29 -14.48
CA ASP A 164 -1.94 -23.37 -13.70
C ASP A 164 -2.04 -22.29 -12.61
N TYR A 165 -0.91 -21.66 -12.26
CA TYR A 165 -0.79 -20.66 -11.20
C TYR A 165 -0.38 -19.27 -11.71
N SER A 166 -0.12 -19.10 -13.02
CA SER A 166 0.35 -17.83 -13.60
C SER A 166 -0.63 -16.67 -13.37
N TRP A 167 -1.93 -16.98 -13.23
CA TRP A 167 -2.97 -16.03 -12.85
C TRP A 167 -2.73 -15.33 -11.49
N VAL A 168 -2.00 -15.97 -10.57
CA VAL A 168 -1.67 -15.40 -9.26
C VAL A 168 -0.80 -14.15 -9.43
N ALA A 169 0.15 -14.18 -10.37
CA ALA A 169 0.98 -13.02 -10.69
C ALA A 169 0.11 -11.84 -11.16
N ARG A 170 -0.90 -12.08 -12.00
CA ARG A 170 -1.83 -11.04 -12.50
C ARG A 170 -2.70 -10.40 -11.40
N ILE A 171 -3.10 -11.16 -10.39
CA ILE A 171 -3.88 -10.62 -9.27
C ILE A 171 -3.05 -9.67 -8.40
N GLY A 172 -1.72 -9.77 -8.42
CA GLY A 172 -0.81 -8.82 -7.78
C GLY A 172 -1.14 -7.37 -8.13
N ILE A 173 -1.47 -7.09 -9.40
CA ILE A 173 -1.85 -5.75 -9.87
C ILE A 173 -3.07 -5.21 -9.13
N PHE A 174 -4.09 -6.04 -8.93
CA PHE A 174 -5.36 -5.63 -8.28
C PHE A 174 -5.24 -5.51 -6.76
N THR A 175 -4.33 -6.25 -6.15
CA THR A 175 -4.10 -6.22 -4.69
C THR A 175 -3.13 -5.11 -4.29
N SER A 176 -2.22 -4.70 -5.19
CA SER A 176 -1.23 -3.65 -4.96
C SER A 176 -1.79 -2.30 -4.46
N PRO A 177 -2.92 -1.74 -4.95
CA PRO A 177 -3.40 -0.43 -4.49
C PRO A 177 -4.08 -0.46 -3.12
N MET A 178 -4.41 -1.64 -2.57
CA MET A 178 -5.25 -1.77 -1.37
C MET A 178 -4.69 -1.00 -0.17
N CYS A 179 -3.37 -1.08 0.05
CA CYS A 179 -2.70 -0.35 1.13
C CYS A 179 -2.87 1.16 0.97
N GLY A 180 -2.65 1.69 -0.23
CA GLY A 180 -2.81 3.11 -0.53
C GLY A 180 -4.25 3.61 -0.37
N ILE A 181 -5.24 2.81 -0.80
CA ILE A 181 -6.66 3.14 -0.61
C ILE A 181 -7.01 3.19 0.88
N PHE A 182 -6.51 2.23 1.66
CA PHE A 182 -6.70 2.20 3.11
C PHE A 182 -6.09 3.44 3.80
N PHE A 183 -4.89 3.88 3.36
CA PHE A 183 -4.29 5.13 3.85
C PHE A 183 -5.16 6.35 3.57
N ILE A 184 -5.70 6.48 2.35
CA ILE A 184 -6.57 7.59 1.98
C ILE A 184 -7.85 7.58 2.83
N ALA A 185 -8.47 6.42 3.00
CA ALA A 185 -9.66 6.26 3.83
C ALA A 185 -9.40 6.68 5.27
N LEU A 186 -8.28 6.24 5.87
CA LEU A 186 -7.89 6.64 7.21
C LEU A 186 -7.60 8.14 7.32
N ALA A 187 -6.94 8.73 6.33
CA ALA A 187 -6.68 10.17 6.29
C ALA A 187 -7.98 10.99 6.29
N ILE A 188 -8.99 10.56 5.53
CA ILE A 188 -10.31 11.20 5.48
C ILE A 188 -11.03 11.07 6.82
N VAL A 189 -11.06 9.86 7.40
CA VAL A 189 -11.71 9.61 8.70
C VAL A 189 -11.07 10.46 9.80
N LEU A 190 -9.75 10.47 9.89
CA LEU A 190 -9.02 11.27 10.88
C LEU A 190 -9.26 12.77 10.65
N HIS A 191 -9.30 13.24 9.40
CA HIS A 191 -9.64 14.63 9.11
C HIS A 191 -11.02 15.03 9.60
N ASN A 192 -12.03 14.21 9.29
CA ASN A 192 -13.40 14.46 9.74
C ASN A 192 -13.51 14.41 11.27
N MET A 193 -12.77 13.53 11.95
CA MET A 193 -12.75 13.49 13.41
C MET A 193 -12.20 14.79 14.03
N TYR A 194 -11.10 15.35 13.53
CA TYR A 194 -10.46 16.49 14.19
C TYR A 194 -10.88 17.87 13.68
N HIS A 195 -11.46 17.97 12.48
CA HIS A 195 -11.80 19.25 11.84
C HIS A 195 -13.29 19.40 11.48
N SER A 196 -14.18 18.45 11.81
CA SER A 196 -15.63 18.56 11.47
C SER A 196 -16.33 19.74 12.16
N LEU A 197 -15.92 20.14 13.37
CA LEU A 197 -16.62 21.17 14.13
C LEU A 197 -16.54 22.58 13.51
N ASN A 198 -15.48 22.91 12.78
CA ASN A 198 -15.31 24.26 12.23
C ASN A 198 -16.08 24.48 10.91
N ASN A 199 -16.62 23.42 10.29
CA ASN A 199 -17.27 23.47 8.98
C ASN A 199 -18.67 22.82 8.94
N LEU A 200 -19.20 22.35 10.07
CA LEU A 200 -20.60 21.91 10.15
C LEU A 200 -21.49 23.16 10.22
N PRO A 201 -22.38 23.41 9.24
CA PRO A 201 -23.39 24.46 9.41
C PRO A 201 -24.19 24.16 10.67
N GLU A 202 -24.42 25.19 11.50
CA GLU A 202 -25.36 25.10 12.62
C GLU A 202 -26.63 24.43 12.12
N SER A 203 -26.96 23.27 12.69
CA SER A 203 -28.14 22.50 12.34
C SER A 203 -29.35 23.44 12.17
N ALA A 204 -30.04 23.35 11.02
CA ALA A 204 -31.22 24.15 10.70
C ALA A 204 -32.39 23.94 11.69
N PHE A 205 -32.26 23.02 12.65
CA PHE A 205 -33.20 22.82 13.76
C PHE A 205 -32.94 23.75 14.96
N HIS A 206 -31.83 24.52 14.97
CA HIS A 206 -31.58 25.61 15.91
C HIS A 206 -31.96 26.96 15.29
N LEU A 207 -33.17 27.05 14.70
CA LEU A 207 -33.79 28.34 14.44
C LEU A 207 -34.02 29.02 15.80
N LYS A 208 -33.20 30.03 16.13
CA LYS A 208 -33.56 31.02 17.15
C LYS A 208 -34.80 31.74 16.63
N VAL A 209 -35.97 31.21 16.94
CA VAL A 209 -37.23 31.92 16.77
C VAL A 209 -37.10 33.15 17.66
N HIS A 210 -36.88 34.32 17.04
CA HIS A 210 -37.13 35.57 17.71
C HIS A 210 -38.62 35.61 18.02
N THR A 211 -39.02 35.18 19.22
CA THR A 211 -40.33 35.53 19.76
C THR A 211 -40.32 37.04 19.98
N PRO A 212 -41.11 37.82 19.23
CA PRO A 212 -41.28 39.22 19.56
C PRO A 212 -41.87 39.31 20.97
N SER A 213 -41.34 40.24 21.75
CA SER A 213 -41.72 40.49 23.14
C SER A 213 -43.14 41.09 23.26
N ASN A 214 -44.15 40.30 22.92
CA ASN A 214 -45.54 40.58 23.24
C ASN A 214 -46.23 39.28 23.64
N GLU A 215 -45.79 38.71 24.77
CA GLU A 215 -46.69 37.89 25.58
C GLU A 215 -47.63 38.84 26.32
N THR A 216 -48.70 39.24 25.64
CA THR A 216 -49.94 39.60 26.32
C THR A 216 -50.44 38.37 27.05
N SER A 217 -50.61 38.52 28.36
CA SER A 217 -51.25 37.58 29.26
C SER A 217 -52.63 37.16 28.76
N THR A 218 -52.75 35.96 28.19
CA THR A 218 -54.05 35.28 28.07
C THR A 218 -53.86 33.78 27.99
N HIS A 219 -54.43 33.12 29.00
CA HIS A 219 -54.71 31.69 29.19
C HIS A 219 -54.81 30.80 27.95
N GLY A 220 -54.33 29.57 28.15
CA GLY A 220 -54.65 28.39 27.33
C GLY A 220 -54.07 27.13 27.96
N ASP A 221 -54.28 26.95 29.26
CA ASP A 221 -54.23 25.61 29.87
C ASP A 221 -55.45 24.83 29.34
N ASN A 222 -55.28 23.52 29.13
CA ASN A 222 -56.22 22.53 28.58
C ASN A 222 -56.19 22.35 27.05
N ASP A 223 -55.62 21.22 26.62
CA ASP A 223 -56.43 20.10 26.11
C ASP A 223 -55.56 18.86 25.84
N VAL A 224 -55.45 18.00 26.86
CA VAL A 224 -55.23 16.55 26.67
C VAL A 224 -56.31 15.83 27.48
N GLN A 225 -57.46 15.59 26.86
CA GLN A 225 -58.39 14.52 27.24
C GLN A 225 -59.12 14.00 25.99
N HIS A 226 -58.52 13.02 25.32
CA HIS A 226 -59.06 11.68 25.04
C HIS A 226 -58.29 10.99 23.91
#